data_AF-A0A2V6GEF8-F1
#
_entry.id   AF-A0A2V6GEF8-F1
#
_cell.length_a   1.000
_cell.length_b   1.000
_cell.length_c   1.000
_cell.angle_alpha   90.00
_cell.angle_beta   90.00
_cell.angle_gamma   90.00
#
_symmetry.space_group_name_H-M   'P 1'
#
loop_
_entity.id
_entity.type
_entity.pdbx_description
1 polymer ?
#
loop_
_entity_poly.entity_id
_entity_poly.type
_entity_poly.pdbx_seq_one_letter_code
_entity_poly.pdbx_strand_id
1 'polypeptide(L)'
;MFNIGSEAALSSRRVPVKLSRVFPEPHHMTSLDYYAIEELLTDDERAARDRARRFVQEEVMPEIVPCHRAAKFPEHLRPRMGALRL
;
A
#
# COMPACT_ATOMS: atom_id res chain seq x y z
N MET A 1 -54.33 -30.68 -38.02
CA MET A 1 -54.52 -29.48 -37.15
C MET A 1 -53.27 -28.63 -37.32
N PHE A 2 -53.31 -27.63 -38.21
CA PHE A 2 -53.14 -26.18 -37.92
C PHE A 2 -51.88 -25.86 -37.08
N ASN A 3 -50.82 -25.29 -37.67
CA ASN A 3 -50.52 -23.85 -37.81
C ASN A 3 -50.39 -23.19 -36.41
N ILE A 4 -49.32 -22.49 -36.01
CA ILE A 4 -48.94 -21.07 -36.24
C ILE A 4 -47.63 -20.94 -35.39
N GLY A 5 -46.48 -20.36 -35.76
CA GLY A 5 -46.19 -19.04 -36.32
C GLY A 5 -45.49 -18.16 -35.25
N SER A 6 -44.57 -17.29 -35.70
CA SER A 6 -43.97 -16.14 -34.98
C SER A 6 -42.98 -16.45 -33.85
N GLU A 7 -41.88 -15.72 -33.62
CA GLU A 7 -41.56 -14.34 -34.03
C GLU A 7 -40.06 -14.04 -33.92
N ALA A 8 -39.66 -13.10 -34.75
CA ALA A 8 -38.42 -12.32 -34.81
C ALA A 8 -37.74 -12.05 -33.45
N ALA A 9 -36.42 -12.28 -33.38
CA ALA A 9 -35.39 -11.23 -33.41
C ALA A 9 -35.48 -10.18 -32.28
N LEU A 10 -34.40 -10.06 -31.49
CA LEU A 10 -33.62 -8.82 -31.40
C LEU A 10 -32.35 -9.03 -30.56
N SER A 11 -31.26 -9.08 -31.32
CA SER A 11 -29.88 -8.79 -30.97
C SER A 11 -29.69 -7.87 -29.75
N SER A 12 -29.17 -8.43 -28.66
CA SER A 12 -28.41 -7.66 -27.67
C SER A 12 -26.92 -8.00 -27.82
N ARG A 13 -26.25 -7.25 -28.71
CA ARG A 13 -24.78 -7.26 -28.79
C ARG A 13 -24.25 -6.68 -27.48
N ARG A 14 -23.71 -7.53 -26.62
CA ARG A 14 -22.92 -7.07 -25.47
C ARG A 14 -21.67 -6.36 -26.02
N VAL A 15 -21.61 -5.06 -25.81
CA VAL A 15 -20.42 -4.27 -26.10
C VAL A 15 -19.41 -4.56 -24.99
N PRO A 16 -18.17 -4.97 -25.29
CA PRO A 16 -17.17 -5.12 -24.24
C PRO A 16 -16.75 -3.72 -23.77
N VAL A 17 -17.10 -3.36 -22.54
CA VAL A 17 -16.55 -2.18 -21.87
C VAL A 17 -15.09 -2.50 -21.55
N LYS A 18 -14.15 -1.89 -22.28
CA LYS A 18 -12.74 -1.87 -21.89
C LYS A 18 -12.60 -0.96 -20.68
N LEU A 19 -12.72 -1.54 -19.50
CA LEU A 19 -12.36 -0.87 -18.25
C LEU A 19 -10.83 -0.91 -18.12
N SER A 20 -10.13 -0.10 -18.90
CA SER A 20 -8.73 0.21 -18.60
C SER A 20 -8.70 1.20 -17.42
N ARG A 21 -9.04 0.71 -16.23
CA ARG A 21 -8.54 1.32 -15.01
C ARG A 21 -7.04 1.03 -15.03
N VAL A 22 -6.25 2.08 -15.13
CA VAL A 22 -4.83 2.02 -14.76
C VAL A 22 -4.85 1.78 -13.25
N PHE A 23 -4.82 0.51 -12.85
CA PHE A 23 -4.57 0.16 -11.46
C PHE A 23 -3.07 0.35 -11.25
N PRO A 24 -2.63 1.22 -10.34
CA PRO A 24 -1.23 1.28 -9.98
C PRO A 24 -0.77 -0.11 -9.52
N GLU A 25 0.42 -0.52 -9.94
CA GLU A 25 1.00 -1.81 -9.58
C GLU A 25 0.95 -1.99 -8.05
N PRO A 26 0.49 -3.15 -7.55
CA PRO A 26 0.19 -3.34 -6.14
C PRO A 26 1.43 -3.03 -5.31
N HIS A 27 1.37 -1.94 -4.55
CA HIS A 27 2.36 -1.64 -3.54
C HIS A 27 2.29 -2.78 -2.52
N HIS A 28 3.43 -3.41 -2.26
CA HIS A 28 3.55 -4.67 -1.52
C HIS A 28 2.65 -4.66 -0.28
N MET A 29 1.49 -5.34 -0.40
CA MET A 29 0.43 -5.31 0.60
C MET A 29 0.93 -6.08 1.82
N THR A 30 1.52 -5.37 2.79
CA THR A 30 1.85 -5.98 4.08
C THR A 30 0.55 -6.47 4.69
N SER A 31 0.54 -7.69 5.23
CA SER A 31 -0.65 -8.40 5.72
C SER A 31 -1.51 -7.64 6.76
N LEU A 32 -1.10 -6.44 7.18
CA LEU A 32 -1.69 -5.63 8.23
C LEU A 32 -2.36 -4.33 7.72
N ASP A 33 -2.39 -4.06 6.42
CA ASP A 33 -3.07 -2.87 5.87
C ASP A 33 -4.56 -3.12 5.57
N TYR A 34 -5.36 -3.28 6.63
CA TYR A 34 -6.80 -3.60 6.53
C TYR A 34 -7.66 -2.47 5.96
N TYR A 35 -7.15 -1.23 5.98
CA TYR A 35 -7.89 -0.03 5.56
C TYR A 35 -7.33 0.62 4.30
N ALA A 36 -6.43 -0.06 3.57
CA ALA A 36 -5.79 0.45 2.37
C ALA A 36 -5.13 1.84 2.60
N ILE A 37 -4.50 2.03 3.76
CA ILE A 37 -3.82 3.28 4.12
C ILE A 37 -2.74 3.61 3.08
N GLU A 38 -2.10 2.59 2.50
CA GLU A 38 -1.07 2.76 1.49
C GLU A 38 -1.53 3.52 0.24
N GLU A 39 -2.81 3.38 -0.12
CA GLU A 39 -3.40 4.07 -1.28
C GLU A 39 -3.69 5.55 -1.01
N LEU A 40 -3.77 5.94 0.27
CA LEU A 40 -4.03 7.32 0.68
C LEU A 40 -2.77 8.19 0.67
N LEU A 41 -1.59 7.57 0.65
CA LEU A 41 -0.32 8.27 0.70
C LEU A 41 0.10 8.77 -0.69
N THR A 42 0.76 9.92 -0.71
CA THR A 42 1.54 10.40 -1.87
C THR A 42 2.86 9.63 -1.99
N ASP A 43 3.55 9.77 -3.13
CA ASP A 43 4.87 9.16 -3.32
C ASP A 43 5.90 9.67 -2.32
N ASP A 44 5.88 10.97 -2.01
CA ASP A 44 6.79 11.59 -1.04
C ASP A 44 6.56 11.07 0.38
N GLU A 45 5.30 10.88 0.78
CA GLU A 45 4.93 10.32 2.07
C GLU A 45 5.32 8.83 2.18
N ARG A 46 5.09 8.04 1.12
CA ARG A 46 5.58 6.64 1.07
C ARG A 46 7.10 6.60 1.21
N ALA A 47 7.81 7.47 0.50
CA ALA A 47 9.26 7.55 0.58
C ALA A 47 9.74 7.94 2.00
N ALA A 48 9.04 8.86 2.68
CA ALA A 48 9.34 9.22 4.07
C ALA A 48 9.13 8.03 5.02
N ARG A 49 8.00 7.34 4.91
CA ARG A 49 7.70 6.12 5.67
C ARG A 49 8.75 5.04 5.45
N ASP A 50 9.17 4.80 4.21
CA ASP A 50 10.18 3.77 3.90
C ASP A 50 11.56 4.11 4.44
N ARG A 51 11.95 5.40 4.43
CA ARG A 51 13.17 5.86 5.12
C ARG A 51 13.07 5.62 6.62
N ALA A 52 11.95 5.94 7.24
CA ALA A 52 11.74 5.72 8.67
C ALA A 52 11.78 4.22 9.03
N ARG A 53 11.09 3.38 8.26
CA ARG A 53 11.10 1.92 8.43
C ARG A 53 12.52 1.35 8.37
N ARG A 54 13.31 1.77 7.37
CA ARG A 54 14.70 1.33 7.24
C ARG A 54 15.55 1.78 8.42
N PHE A 55 15.47 3.06 8.80
CA PHE A 55 16.20 3.60 9.96
C PHE A 55 15.87 2.82 11.24
N VAL A 56 14.59 2.55 11.50
CA VAL A 56 14.18 1.77 12.67
C VAL A 56 14.75 0.36 12.60
N GLN A 57 14.60 -0.33 11.47
CA GLN A 57 15.01 -1.72 11.32
C GLN A 57 16.52 -1.92 11.42
N GLU A 58 17.31 -0.99 10.88
CA GLU A 58 18.77 -1.11 10.78
C GLU A 58 19.50 -0.47 11.96
N GLU A 59 19.07 0.70 12.43
CA GLU A 59 19.79 1.47 13.46
C GLU A 59 19.12 1.37 14.85
N VAL A 60 17.78 1.34 14.93
CA VAL A 60 17.08 1.36 16.23
C VAL A 60 16.91 -0.04 16.83
N MET A 61 16.49 -1.03 16.03
CA MET A 61 16.18 -2.38 16.50
C MET A 61 17.35 -3.08 17.22
N PRO A 62 18.62 -2.93 16.82
CA PRO A 62 19.75 -3.51 17.56
C PRO A 62 19.91 -2.94 18.98
N GLU A 63 19.49 -1.71 19.22
CA GLU A 63 19.80 -0.96 20.45
C GLU A 63 18.63 -0.84 21.42
N ILE A 64 17.39 -0.96 20.92
CA ILE A 64 16.18 -0.66 21.70
C ILE A 64 16.06 -1.55 22.96
N VAL A 65 16.43 -2.83 22.87
CA VAL A 65 16.35 -3.77 24.01
C VAL A 65 17.37 -3.42 25.10
N PRO A 66 18.68 -3.27 24.80
CA PRO A 66 19.65 -2.75 25.77
C PRO A 66 19.25 -1.42 26.41
N CYS A 67 18.82 -0.43 25.60
CA CYS A 67 18.42 0.89 26.08
C CYS A 67 17.21 0.82 27.02
N HIS A 68 16.18 0.06 26.64
CA HIS A 68 15.00 -0.16 27.49
C HIS A 68 15.39 -0.78 28.83
N ARG A 69 16.18 -1.86 28.83
CA ARG A 69 16.61 -2.53 30.07
C ARG A 69 17.45 -1.62 30.98
N ALA A 70 18.25 -0.74 30.39
CA ALA A 70 19.08 0.20 31.12
C ALA A 70 18.33 1.49 31.53
N ALA A 71 17.07 1.66 31.13
CA ALA A 71 16.32 2.91 31.26
C ALA A 71 17.10 4.13 30.73
N LYS A 72 17.75 3.96 29.57
CA LYS A 72 18.56 5.00 28.91
C LYS A 72 18.01 5.36 27.53
N PHE A 73 18.22 6.62 27.15
CA PHE A 73 17.90 7.11 25.82
C PHE A 73 19.13 7.00 24.88
N PRO A 74 18.97 6.51 23.63
CA PRO A 74 20.07 6.40 22.66
C PRO A 74 20.35 7.75 21.98
N GLU A 75 21.15 8.59 22.64
CA GLU A 75 21.42 9.97 22.20
C GLU A 75 21.99 10.10 20.78
N HIS A 76 22.78 9.13 20.31
CA HIS A 76 23.38 9.14 18.98
C HIS A 76 22.37 8.91 17.85
N LEU A 77 21.20 8.31 18.14
CA LEU A 77 20.16 8.09 17.12
C LEU A 77 19.41 9.38 16.76
N ARG A 78 19.36 10.36 17.66
CA ARG A 78 18.71 11.66 17.41
C ARG A 78 19.33 12.44 16.24
N PRO A 79 20.65 12.71 16.20
CA PRO A 79 21.26 13.39 15.05
C PRO A 79 21.19 12.55 13.76
N ARG A 80 21.21 11.22 13.87
CA ARG A 80 21.01 10.32 12.72
C ARG A 80 19.62 10.49 12.09
N MET A 81 18.58 10.51 12.93
CA MET A 81 17.20 10.75 12.49
C MET A 81 17.07 12.08 11.74
N GLY A 82 17.62 13.17 12.29
CA GLY A 82 17.62 14.48 11.64
C GLY A 82 18.38 14.49 10.30
N ALA A 83 19.52 13.81 10.20
CA ALA A 83 20.29 13.70 8.95
C ALA A 83 19.52 12.97 7.83
N LEU A 84 18.64 12.03 8.20
CA LEU A 84 17.77 11.29 7.27
C LEU A 84 16.50 12.07 6.90
N ARG A 85 16.31 13.26 7.46
CA ARG A 85 15.08 14.09 7.33
C ARG A 85 13.85 13.31 7.77
N LEU A 86 13.95 12.71 8.96
CA LEU A 86 12.88 12.05 9.70
C LEU A 86 12.41 12.90 10.88
#